data_AF-A0A9P6BW54-F1
#
_entry.id   AF-A0A9P6BW54-F1
#
_cell.length_a   1.000
_cell.length_b   1.000
_cell.length_c   1.000
_cell.angle_alpha   90.00
_cell.angle_beta   90.00
_cell.angle_gamma   90.00
#
_symmetry.space_group_name_H-M   'P 1'
#
loop_
_entity.id
_entity.type
_entity.pdbx_description
1 polymer ?
#
loop_
_entity_poly.entity_id
_entity_poly.type
_entity_poly.pdbx_seq_one_letter_code
_entity_poly.pdbx_strand_id
1 'polypeptide(L)'
;YWLVPTFGSSTIWKFASNASELKKLAARDYEDLLQCAIPVFDGLLPNRQQNSDLLKLLYRVAEWHGYAKLRMHTDTTLSRLEHLTRELG
;
A
#
# COMPACT_ATOMS: atom_id res chain seq x y z
N TYR A 1 -3.03 14.72 -17.32
CA TYR A 1 -3.26 15.22 -15.95
C TYR A 1 -3.09 14.01 -15.03
N TRP A 2 -2.20 14.08 -14.04
CA TRP A 2 -2.00 12.95 -13.11
C TRP A 2 -2.90 13.16 -11.90
N LEU A 3 -3.73 12.17 -11.57
CA LEU A 3 -4.65 12.23 -10.43
C LEU A 3 -3.90 12.16 -9.08
N VAL A 4 -2.70 11.58 -9.08
CA VAL A 4 -1.79 11.55 -7.95
C VAL A 4 -0.48 12.21 -8.37
N PRO A 5 -0.19 13.45 -7.94
CA PRO A 5 1.09 14.08 -8.22
C PRO A 5 2.20 13.31 -7.52
N THR A 6 3.39 13.27 -8.11
CA THR A 6 4.57 12.74 -7.41
C THR A 6 4.81 13.53 -6.13
N PHE A 7 5.04 12.84 -5.02
CA PHE A 7 5.41 13.43 -3.73
C PHE A 7 6.84 14.01 -3.80
N GLY A 8 7.01 15.12 -4.53
CA GLY A 8 8.28 15.81 -4.71
C GLY A 8 9.42 14.91 -5.23
N SER A 9 10.66 15.38 -5.07
CA SER A 9 11.87 14.56 -5.22
C SER A 9 12.17 13.85 -3.89
N SER A 10 11.23 13.05 -3.39
CA SER A 10 11.34 12.37 -2.09
C SER A 10 11.32 10.83 -2.23
N THR A 11 10.87 10.12 -1.21
CA THR A 11 10.92 8.67 -1.08
C THR A 11 10.08 7.93 -2.13
N ILE A 12 8.95 8.50 -2.57
CA ILE A 12 8.04 7.88 -3.54
C ILE A 12 8.45 8.27 -4.96
N TRP A 13 8.75 7.28 -5.80
CA TRP A 13 9.21 7.49 -7.18
C TRP A 13 8.07 7.74 -8.18
N LYS A 14 8.43 8.16 -9.40
CA LYS A 14 7.49 8.31 -10.52
C LYS A 14 6.93 6.95 -10.92
N PHE A 15 5.61 6.80 -10.88
CA PHE A 15 4.92 5.64 -11.43
C PHE A 15 5.03 5.57 -12.96
N ALA A 16 4.94 4.35 -13.50
CA ALA A 16 4.78 4.13 -14.93
C ALA A 16 3.49 4.79 -15.46
N SER A 17 3.47 5.11 -16.76
CA SER A 17 2.27 5.63 -17.45
C SER A 17 1.05 4.74 -17.29
N ASN A 18 1.26 3.42 -17.20
CA ASN A 18 0.23 2.46 -16.88
C ASN A 18 0.67 1.56 -15.71
N ALA A 19 0.30 1.96 -14.49
CA ALA A 19 0.56 1.16 -13.30
C ALA A 19 -0.15 -0.20 -13.33
N SER A 20 -1.36 -0.27 -13.91
CA SER A 20 -2.15 -1.51 -13.98
C SER A 20 -1.58 -2.59 -14.91
N GLU A 21 -0.71 -2.21 -15.85
CA GLU A 21 -0.02 -3.19 -16.70
C GLU A 21 0.98 -4.05 -15.92
N LEU A 22 1.46 -3.56 -14.76
CA LEU A 22 2.41 -4.25 -13.88
C LEU A 22 3.68 -4.79 -14.59
N LYS A 23 4.02 -4.21 -15.75
CA LYS A 23 5.21 -4.62 -16.52
C LYS A 23 6.46 -3.95 -15.97
N LYS A 24 7.52 -4.75 -15.80
CA LYS A 24 8.86 -4.30 -15.39
C LYS A 24 8.89 -3.58 -14.02
N LEU A 25 8.03 -3.99 -13.09
CA LEU A 25 8.06 -3.45 -11.73
C LEU A 25 9.11 -4.18 -10.89
N ALA A 26 9.99 -3.40 -10.27
CA ALA A 26 10.82 -3.87 -9.17
C ALA A 26 10.00 -3.91 -7.87
N ALA A 27 10.49 -4.63 -6.86
CA ALA A 27 9.83 -4.73 -5.56
C ALA A 27 9.50 -3.36 -4.93
N ARG A 28 10.36 -2.34 -5.16
CA ARG A 28 10.13 -0.96 -4.69
C ARG A 28 8.92 -0.29 -5.35
N ASP A 29 8.64 -0.59 -6.62
CA ASP A 29 7.50 0.02 -7.31
C ASP A 29 6.17 -0.51 -6.73
N TYR A 30 6.12 -1.79 -6.32
CA TYR A 30 4.96 -2.34 -5.62
C TYR A 30 4.72 -1.66 -4.27
N GLU A 31 5.78 -1.38 -3.53
CA GLU A 31 5.68 -0.63 -2.27
C GLU A 31 5.14 0.79 -2.51
N ASP A 32 5.71 1.53 -3.45
CA ASP A 32 5.28 2.90 -3.74
C ASP A 32 3.82 2.92 -4.21
N LEU A 33 3.39 1.93 -5.00
CA LEU A 33 2.00 1.76 -5.41
C LEU A 33 1.07 1.50 -4.22
N LEU A 34 1.49 0.62 -3.28
CA LEU A 34 0.73 0.33 -2.07
C LEU A 34 0.57 1.57 -1.18
N GLN A 35 1.62 2.39 -1.03
CA GLN A 35 1.58 3.63 -0.26
C GLN A 35 0.61 4.67 -0.84
N CYS A 36 0.43 4.67 -2.16
CA CYS A 36 -0.44 5.61 -2.87
C CYS A 36 -1.82 5.05 -3.22
N ALA A 37 -2.13 3.79 -2.90
CA ALA A 37 -3.34 3.12 -3.36
C ALA A 37 -4.63 3.70 -2.74
N ILE A 38 -4.65 3.92 -1.42
CA ILE A 38 -5.87 4.31 -0.68
C ILE A 38 -6.63 5.49 -1.33
N PRO A 39 -6.02 6.66 -1.62
CA PRO A 39 -6.74 7.77 -2.24
C PRO A 39 -7.19 7.50 -3.68
N VAL A 40 -6.57 6.56 -4.40
CA VAL A 40 -6.95 6.17 -5.77
C VAL A 40 -8.18 5.26 -5.76
N PHE A 41 -8.28 4.40 -4.75
CA PHE A 41 -9.37 3.44 -4.61
C PHE A 41 -10.58 4.01 -3.84
N ASP A 42 -10.48 5.18 -3.21
CA ASP A 42 -11.59 5.79 -2.48
C ASP A 42 -12.72 6.23 -3.42
N GLY A 43 -13.91 5.68 -3.21
CA GLY A 43 -15.07 5.89 -4.07
C GLY A 43 -14.99 5.17 -5.43
N LEU A 44 -14.00 4.31 -5.66
CA LEU A 44 -13.86 3.60 -6.93
C LEU A 44 -14.97 2.56 -7.11
N LEU A 45 -15.34 1.85 -6.04
CA LEU A 45 -16.40 0.85 -6.11
C LEU A 45 -17.78 1.50 -5.90
N PRO A 46 -18.79 1.15 -6.73
CA PRO A 46 -20.13 1.74 -6.64
C PRO A 46 -20.85 1.36 -5.35
N ASN A 47 -20.52 0.20 -4.78
CA ASN A 47 -21.02 -0.23 -3.48
C ASN A 47 -20.12 0.35 -2.36
N ARG A 48 -20.70 1.22 -1.55
CA ARG A 48 -20.01 1.87 -0.43
C ARG A 48 -19.41 0.89 0.58
N GLN A 49 -20.09 -0.22 0.87
CA GLN A 49 -19.61 -1.22 1.80
C GLN A 49 -18.37 -1.92 1.24
N GLN A 50 -18.43 -2.37 -0.01
CA GLN A 50 -17.28 -2.99 -0.68
C GLN A 50 -16.11 -2.02 -0.80
N ASN A 51 -16.37 -0.74 -1.09
CA ASN A 51 -15.33 0.28 -1.10
C ASN A 51 -14.67 0.43 0.28
N SER A 52 -15.48 0.51 1.35
CA SER A 52 -14.94 0.58 2.71
C SER A 52 -14.09 -0.63 3.08
N ASP A 53 -14.50 -1.83 2.66
CA ASP A 53 -13.76 -3.06 2.95
C ASP A 53 -12.47 -3.14 2.15
N LEU A 54 -12.49 -2.69 0.89
CA LEU A 54 -11.29 -2.54 0.07
C LEU A 54 -10.29 -1.55 0.69
N LEU A 55 -10.74 -0.38 1.12
CA LEU A 55 -9.87 0.62 1.76
C LEU A 55 -9.26 0.10 3.07
N LYS A 56 -10.04 -0.64 3.88
CA LYS A 56 -9.53 -1.30 5.09
C LYS A 56 -8.47 -2.35 4.74
N LEU A 57 -8.70 -3.15 3.69
CA LEU A 57 -7.72 -4.14 3.25
C LEU A 57 -6.42 -3.47 2.80
N LEU A 58 -6.50 -2.43 1.96
CA LEU A 58 -5.33 -1.67 1.51
C LEU A 58 -4.56 -1.09 2.70
N TYR A 59 -5.27 -0.54 3.68
CA TYR A 59 -4.66 -0.07 4.93
C TYR A 59 -3.97 -1.21 5.69
N ARG A 60 -4.61 -2.37 5.85
CA ARG A 60 -4.05 -3.50 6.63
C ARG A 60 -2.80 -4.06 5.97
N VAL A 61 -2.79 -4.16 4.64
CA VAL A 61 -1.62 -4.61 3.87
C VAL A 61 -0.49 -3.58 3.95
N ALA A 62 -0.79 -2.28 3.87
CA ALA A 62 0.20 -1.22 4.04
C ALA A 62 0.78 -1.20 5.46
N GLU A 63 -0.04 -1.40 6.49
CA GLU A 63 0.39 -1.54 7.89
C GLU A 63 1.33 -2.73 8.04
N TRP A 64 0.92 -3.91 7.57
CA TRP A 64 1.73 -5.14 7.62
C TRP A 64 3.08 -4.96 6.91
N HIS A 65 3.07 -4.41 5.69
CA HIS A 65 4.29 -4.17 4.93
C HIS A 65 5.21 -3.18 5.64
N GLY A 66 4.66 -2.13 6.25
CA GLY A 66 5.39 -1.16 7.06
C GLY A 66 6.14 -1.81 8.22
N TYR A 67 5.46 -2.69 8.98
CA TYR A 67 6.10 -3.46 10.05
C TYR A 67 7.15 -4.43 9.52
N ALA A 68 6.86 -5.16 8.44
CA ALA A 68 7.80 -6.11 7.84
C ALA A 68 9.08 -5.45 7.31
N LYS A 69 9.01 -4.19 6.90
CA LYS A 69 10.14 -3.44 6.35
C LYS A 69 10.99 -2.73 7.40
N LEU A 70 10.59 -2.70 8.68
CA LEU A 70 11.36 -2.03 9.72
C LEU A 70 12.80 -2.56 9.76
N ARG A 71 13.78 -1.64 9.77
CA ARG A 71 15.20 -2.01 9.90
C ARG A 71 15.59 -2.38 11.32
N MET A 72 14.77 -2.01 12.30
CA MET A 72 14.95 -2.31 13.70
C MET A 72 13.61 -2.75 14.26
N HIS A 73 13.58 -4.00 14.71
CA HIS A 73 12.41 -4.58 15.35
C HIS A 73 12.59 -4.58 16.87
N THR A 74 11.50 -4.29 17.56
CA THR A 74 11.30 -4.55 18.98
C THR A 74 10.33 -5.72 19.15
N ASP A 75 10.28 -6.33 20.34
CA ASP A 75 9.31 -7.38 20.68
C ASP A 75 7.87 -6.95 20.38
N THR A 76 7.54 -5.68 20.63
CA THR A 76 6.22 -5.12 20.34
C THR A 76 5.93 -5.06 18.83
N THR A 77 6.90 -4.65 18.00
CA THR A 77 6.72 -4.62 16.54
C THR A 77 6.66 -6.03 15.94
N LEU A 78 7.40 -7.00 16.48
CA LEU A 78 7.35 -8.39 16.04
C LEU A 78 6.00 -9.03 16.38
N SER A 79 5.53 -8.84 17.62
CA SER A 79 4.20 -9.30 18.03
C SER A 79 3.10 -8.71 17.16
N ARG A 80 3.20 -7.42 16.82
CA ARG A 80 2.25 -6.77 15.90
C ARG A 80 2.34 -7.36 14.49
N LEU A 81 3.53 -7.56 13.95
CA LEU A 81 3.72 -8.17 12.63
C LEU A 81 3.12 -9.59 12.56
N GLU A 82 3.36 -10.41 13.58
CA GLU A 82 2.81 -11.77 13.67
C GLU A 82 1.27 -11.75 13.71
N HIS A 83 0.70 -10.86 14.52
CA HIS A 83 -0.75 -10.68 14.59
C HIS A 83 -1.35 -10.26 13.25
N LEU A 84 -0.74 -9.27 12.58
CA LEU A 84 -1.17 -8.82 11.26
C LEU A 84 -1.08 -9.92 10.21
N THR A 85 -0.03 -10.73 10.27
CA THR A 85 0.17 -11.86 9.34
C THR A 85 -0.94 -12.89 9.50
N ARG A 86 -1.35 -13.21 10.73
CA ARG A 86 -2.47 -14.14 11.01
C ARG A 86 -3.82 -13.63 10.53
N GLU A 87 -4.06 -12.33 10.61
CA GLU A 87 -5.32 -11.76 10.13
C GLU A 87 -5.42 -11.70 8.61
N LEU A 88 -4.28 -11.54 7.91
CA LEU A 88 -4.25 -11.54 6.45
C LEU A 88 -4.47 -12.94 5.85
N GLY A 89 -4.23 -14.01 6.63
CA GLY A 89 -4.41 -15.41 6.25
C GLY A 89 -3.09 -16.15 6.07
#